data_AF-A0A2N9MID4-F1
#
_entry.id   AF-A0A2N9MID4-F1
#
_cell.length_a   1.000
_cell.length_b   1.000
_cell.length_c   1.000
_cell.angle_alpha   90.00
_cell.angle_beta   90.00
_cell.angle_gamma   90.00
#
_symmetry.space_group_name_H-M   'P 1'
#
loop_
_entity.id
_entity.type
_entity.pdbx_description
1 polymer ?
#
loop_
_entity_poly.entity_id
_entity_poly.type
_entity_poly.pdbx_seq_one_letter_code
_entity_poly.pdbx_strand_id
1 'polypeptide(L)'
;MQPHAQPSEHESTRAAQGAASDPQSPLVLAVDALLPQTQCGQCGYEGCLPYARALAAGQAQINRCPPGGDDGIVALAQLLERSVLPLDLACGTHRELHVARIDESRCIGCTLCIQACPVDAIVGAVKQMHTVVAADCTGCDLCLPPCPMDCIDLVPVRPARPWTRQDADRARRRMHERSARLLREQSDHDARLAAKVQHKLVELDARSDLAQEEVARRRSIIESALARVRSRRAGEAAAEHSERAGAGRT
;
A
#
# COMPACT_ATOMS: atom_id res chain seq x y z
N MET A 1 -37.51 44.04 -9.27
CA MET A 1 -36.64 43.47 -8.23
C MET A 1 -36.72 41.95 -8.36
N GLN A 2 -35.79 41.33 -9.08
CA GLN A 2 -35.67 39.88 -9.11
C GLN A 2 -34.91 39.44 -7.86
N PRO A 3 -35.41 38.45 -7.09
CA PRO A 3 -34.67 37.93 -5.95
C PRO A 3 -33.52 37.05 -6.46
N HIS A 4 -32.28 37.46 -6.14
CA HIS A 4 -31.10 36.63 -6.30
C HIS A 4 -31.20 35.44 -5.34
N ALA A 5 -31.35 34.23 -5.90
CA ALA A 5 -31.22 32.99 -5.15
C ALA A 5 -29.73 32.78 -4.81
N GLN A 6 -29.38 32.89 -3.53
CA GLN A 6 -28.06 32.47 -3.04
C GLN A 6 -28.03 30.93 -2.95
N PRO A 7 -26.93 30.27 -3.36
CA PRO A 7 -26.79 28.83 -3.22
C PRO A 7 -26.70 28.45 -1.73
N SER A 8 -27.40 27.37 -1.37
CA SER A 8 -27.57 26.92 0.02
C SER A 8 -26.28 26.28 0.59
N GLU A 9 -26.04 26.43 1.90
CA GLU A 9 -24.86 25.90 2.64
C GLU A 9 -24.64 24.37 2.47
N HIS A 10 -25.69 23.64 2.11
CA HIS A 10 -25.65 22.20 1.82
C HIS A 10 -24.89 21.85 0.52
N GLU A 11 -24.85 22.75 -0.46
CA GLU A 11 -24.11 22.54 -1.72
C GLU A 11 -22.60 22.70 -1.52
N SER A 12 -22.17 23.68 -0.72
CA SER A 12 -20.77 23.90 -0.34
C SER A 12 -20.20 22.74 0.47
N THR A 13 -21.02 22.13 1.34
CA THR A 13 -20.62 20.98 2.16
C THR A 13 -20.43 19.71 1.32
N ARG A 14 -21.29 19.47 0.31
CA ARG A 14 -21.15 18.34 -0.62
C ARG A 14 -19.95 18.49 -1.57
N ALA A 15 -19.67 19.71 -2.03
CA ALA A 15 -18.48 19.99 -2.85
C ALA A 15 -17.17 19.77 -2.07
N ALA A 16 -17.11 20.19 -0.80
CA ALA A 16 -15.97 19.95 0.08
C ALA A 16 -15.76 18.45 0.39
N GLN A 17 -16.85 17.71 0.61
CA GLN A 17 -16.82 16.25 0.81
C GLN A 17 -16.40 15.49 -0.46
N GLY A 18 -16.82 15.96 -1.64
CA GLY A 18 -16.36 15.45 -2.94
C GLY A 18 -14.86 15.68 -3.17
N ALA A 19 -14.36 16.88 -2.88
CA ALA A 19 -12.94 17.22 -2.99
C ALA A 19 -12.05 16.45 -2.00
N ALA A 20 -12.56 16.05 -0.83
CA ALA A 20 -11.80 15.24 0.12
C ALA A 20 -11.68 13.76 -0.29
N SER A 21 -12.50 13.30 -1.24
CA SER A 21 -12.45 11.94 -1.79
C SER A 21 -11.47 11.77 -2.96
N ASP A 22 -11.03 12.87 -3.58
CA ASP A 22 -10.07 12.86 -4.67
C ASP A 22 -8.63 12.64 -4.15
N PRO A 23 -7.92 11.58 -4.58
CA PRO A 23 -6.50 11.37 -4.32
C PRO A 23 -5.60 12.57 -4.55
N GLN A 24 -5.94 13.42 -5.52
CA GLN A 24 -5.11 14.51 -6.02
C GLN A 24 -5.53 15.87 -5.45
N SER A 25 -6.47 15.88 -4.50
CA SER A 25 -6.86 17.09 -3.78
C SER A 25 -5.65 17.75 -3.11
N PRO A 26 -5.49 19.08 -3.23
CA PRO A 26 -4.39 19.80 -2.59
C PRO A 26 -4.29 19.53 -1.08
N LEU A 27 -5.42 19.38 -0.40
CA LEU A 27 -5.46 19.07 1.03
C LEU A 27 -4.94 17.65 1.32
N VAL A 28 -5.37 16.65 0.55
CA VAL A 28 -4.90 15.26 0.70
C VAL A 28 -3.39 15.20 0.50
N LEU A 29 -2.87 15.86 -0.52
CA LEU A 29 -1.44 15.92 -0.80
C LEU A 29 -0.67 16.64 0.31
N ALA A 30 -1.22 17.72 0.87
CA ALA A 30 -0.61 18.44 2.00
C ALA A 30 -0.56 17.58 3.27
N VAL A 31 -1.64 16.85 3.58
CA VAL A 31 -1.67 15.92 4.72
C VAL A 31 -0.68 14.78 4.50
N ASP A 32 -0.70 14.13 3.33
CA ASP A 32 0.24 13.07 2.98
C ASP A 32 1.69 13.56 3.11
N ALA A 33 1.97 14.81 2.71
CA ALA A 33 3.29 15.44 2.84
C ALA A 33 3.79 15.52 4.29
N LEU A 34 2.89 15.68 5.28
CA LEU A 34 3.23 15.73 6.70
C LEU A 34 3.43 14.36 7.35
N LEU A 35 2.84 13.31 6.79
CA LEU A 35 2.95 11.96 7.35
C LEU A 35 4.39 11.41 7.26
N PRO A 36 4.77 10.48 8.15
CA PRO A 36 6.14 9.96 8.22
C PRO A 36 6.52 9.01 7.07
N GLN A 37 5.55 8.60 6.24
CA GLN A 37 5.75 7.78 5.03
C GLN A 37 6.36 6.40 5.29
N THR A 38 6.20 5.85 6.50
CA THR A 38 6.71 4.52 6.86
C THR A 38 5.93 3.37 6.24
N GLN A 39 4.66 3.60 5.87
CA GLN A 39 3.73 2.60 5.34
C GLN A 39 3.43 1.42 6.30
N CYS A 40 3.65 1.58 7.61
CA CYS A 40 3.51 0.50 8.59
C CYS A 40 2.07 0.03 8.88
N GLY A 41 1.07 0.85 8.55
CA GLY A 41 -0.34 0.55 8.79
C GLY A 41 -0.82 0.51 10.24
N GLN A 42 0.01 0.92 11.22
CA GLN A 42 -0.34 0.97 12.65
C GLN A 42 -1.59 1.82 12.96
N CYS A 43 -1.91 2.79 12.12
CA CYS A 43 -3.12 3.62 12.23
C CYS A 43 -4.42 2.94 11.75
N GLY A 44 -4.36 1.68 11.30
CA GLY A 44 -5.50 0.93 10.73
C GLY A 44 -5.75 1.18 9.24
N TYR A 45 -4.87 1.92 8.56
CA TYR A 45 -4.93 2.13 7.11
C TYR A 45 -3.75 1.44 6.43
N GLU A 46 -3.90 0.97 5.19
CA GLU A 46 -2.84 0.25 4.47
C GLU A 46 -1.56 1.06 4.19
N GLY A 47 -1.61 2.39 4.34
CA GLY A 47 -0.49 3.27 4.08
C GLY A 47 -0.78 4.71 4.44
N CYS A 48 0.18 5.59 4.18
CA CYS A 48 0.06 7.00 4.53
C CYS A 48 -1.00 7.72 3.69
N LEU A 49 -1.06 7.47 2.38
CA LEU A 49 -2.03 8.16 1.50
C LEU A 49 -3.50 7.85 1.84
N PRO A 50 -3.92 6.59 2.09
CA PRO A 50 -5.29 6.31 2.55
C PRO A 50 -5.63 7.00 3.88
N TYR A 51 -4.70 7.03 4.84
CA TYR A 51 -4.90 7.77 6.09
C TYR A 51 -5.02 9.28 5.84
N ALA A 52 -4.20 9.84 4.96
CA ALA A 52 -4.27 11.25 4.58
C ALA A 52 -5.62 11.64 3.97
N ARG A 53 -6.19 10.78 3.11
CA ARG A 53 -7.54 10.97 2.58
C ARG A 53 -8.60 10.95 3.67
N ALA A 54 -8.54 9.97 4.57
CA ALA A 54 -9.49 9.87 5.67
C ALA A 54 -9.40 11.08 6.62
N LEU A 55 -8.20 11.62 6.85
CA LEU A 55 -8.00 12.85 7.61
C LEU A 55 -8.60 14.07 6.89
N ALA A 56 -8.32 14.24 5.59
CA ALA A 56 -8.87 15.33 4.79
C ALA A 56 -10.41 15.27 4.70
N ALA A 57 -10.98 14.07 4.72
CA ALA A 57 -12.42 13.84 4.71
C ALA A 57 -13.07 13.94 6.11
N GLY A 58 -12.29 14.18 7.17
CA GLY A 58 -12.80 14.21 8.56
C GLY A 58 -13.25 12.85 9.09
N GLN A 59 -12.85 11.76 8.43
CA GLN A 59 -13.23 10.37 8.76
C GLN A 59 -12.23 9.68 9.70
N ALA A 60 -11.08 10.31 9.99
CA ALA A 60 -10.08 9.81 10.90
C ALA A 60 -9.65 10.85 11.94
N GLN A 61 -9.10 10.39 13.06
CA GLN A 61 -8.50 11.25 14.08
C GLN A 61 -7.01 11.48 13.77
N ILE A 62 -6.51 12.68 14.09
CA ILE A 62 -5.13 13.13 13.81
C ILE A 62 -4.06 12.45 14.68
N ASN A 63 -4.47 11.78 15.75
CA ASN A 63 -3.60 11.18 16.77
C ASN A 63 -3.37 9.68 16.62
N ARG A 64 -3.62 9.10 15.43
CA ARG A 64 -3.54 7.65 15.21
C ARG A 64 -2.25 7.17 14.57
N CYS A 65 -1.25 8.03 14.38
CA CYS A 65 0.01 7.68 13.72
C CYS A 65 1.18 7.66 14.72
N PRO A 66 1.48 6.50 15.36
CA PRO A 66 2.60 6.39 16.30
C PRO A 66 3.95 6.82 15.72
N PRO A 67 4.33 6.50 14.46
CA PRO A 67 5.60 6.97 13.90
C PRO A 67 5.67 8.50 13.73
N GLY A 68 4.52 9.18 13.62
CA GLY A 68 4.47 10.64 13.55
C GLY A 68 4.68 11.32 14.91
N GLY A 69 4.35 10.63 16.01
CA GLY A 69 4.49 11.15 17.36
C GLY A 69 3.72 12.46 17.59
N ASP A 70 4.02 13.14 18.69
CA ASP A 70 3.33 14.38 19.07
C ASP A 70 3.56 15.50 18.05
N ASP A 71 4.77 15.61 17.48
CA ASP A 71 5.11 16.59 16.45
C ASP A 71 4.24 16.44 15.21
N GLY A 72 4.00 15.20 14.77
CA GLY A 72 3.10 14.89 13.65
C GLY A 72 1.66 15.29 13.96
N ILE A 73 1.19 15.04 15.18
CA ILE A 73 -0.17 15.41 15.62
C ILE A 73 -0.34 16.93 15.60
N VAL A 74 0.63 17.67 16.13
CA VAL A 74 0.61 19.15 16.13
C VAL A 74 0.58 19.69 14.71
N ALA A 75 1.43 19.16 13.81
CA ALA A 75 1.44 19.60 12.42
C ALA A 75 0.11 19.31 11.69
N LEU A 76 -0.49 18.15 11.94
CA LEU A 76 -1.80 17.80 11.39
C LEU A 76 -2.93 18.66 11.97
N ALA A 77 -2.89 18.92 13.28
CA ALA A 77 -3.85 19.79 13.96
C ALA A 77 -3.85 21.20 13.36
N GLN A 78 -2.66 21.76 13.12
CA GLN A 78 -2.48 23.07 12.49
C GLN A 78 -3.00 23.08 11.05
N LEU A 79 -2.66 22.07 10.23
CA LEU A 79 -3.09 22.02 8.83
C LEU A 79 -4.60 21.83 8.68
N LEU A 80 -5.22 21.03 9.55
CA LEU A 80 -6.64 20.67 9.48
C LEU A 80 -7.54 21.55 10.35
N GLU A 81 -6.98 22.56 11.03
CA GLU A 81 -7.70 23.44 11.96
C GLU A 81 -8.45 22.67 13.06
N ARG A 82 -7.78 21.67 13.66
CA ARG A 82 -8.32 20.82 14.73
C ARG A 82 -7.59 21.05 16.04
N SER A 83 -8.25 20.73 17.16
CA SER A 83 -7.58 20.69 18.46
C SER A 83 -6.54 19.56 18.51
N VAL A 84 -5.42 19.81 19.18
CA VAL A 84 -4.40 18.79 19.45
C VAL A 84 -4.98 17.73 20.38
N LEU A 85 -4.73 16.47 20.06
CA LEU A 85 -5.14 15.30 20.85
C LEU A 85 -3.88 14.53 21.29
N PRO A 86 -3.88 13.85 22.45
CA PRO A 86 -2.79 12.94 22.81
C PRO A 86 -2.74 11.75 21.86
N LEU A 87 -1.56 11.17 21.62
CA LEU A 87 -1.39 9.97 20.80
C LEU A 87 -2.34 8.84 21.25
N ASP A 88 -3.06 8.26 20.29
CA ASP A 88 -3.91 7.09 20.51
C ASP A 88 -3.04 5.84 20.70
N LEU A 89 -2.89 5.43 21.96
CA LEU A 89 -2.08 4.29 22.35
C LEU A 89 -2.64 2.94 21.86
N ALA A 90 -3.90 2.87 21.41
CA ALA A 90 -4.44 1.68 20.77
C ALA A 90 -3.74 1.39 19.43
N CYS A 91 -3.18 2.43 18.78
CA CYS A 91 -2.40 2.29 17.55
C CYS A 91 -0.92 1.93 17.82
N GLY A 92 -0.47 2.02 19.08
CA GLY A 92 0.92 1.79 19.50
C GLY A 92 1.60 3.03 20.09
N THR A 93 2.88 2.90 20.42
CA THR A 93 3.69 3.97 21.02
C THR A 93 4.65 4.60 20.03
N HIS A 94 4.95 5.88 20.21
CA HIS A 94 6.06 6.52 19.50
C HIS A 94 7.39 5.91 19.97
N ARG A 95 8.25 5.53 19.02
CA ARG A 95 9.55 4.89 19.28
C ARG A 95 10.66 5.67 18.61
N GLU A 96 11.87 5.58 19.16
CA GLU A 96 13.07 6.07 18.47
C GLU A 96 13.24 5.37 17.11
N LEU A 97 14.04 5.97 16.22
CA LEU A 97 14.25 5.42 14.89
C LEU A 97 14.88 4.02 14.96
N HIS A 98 14.19 3.03 14.41
CA HIS A 98 14.66 1.66 14.27
C HIS A 98 14.79 1.28 12.80
N VAL A 99 15.69 0.34 12.52
CA VAL A 99 15.85 -0.29 11.20
C VAL A 99 15.81 -1.80 11.35
N ALA A 100 15.35 -2.49 10.31
CA ALA A 100 15.43 -3.94 10.26
C ALA A 100 16.89 -4.39 10.14
N ARG A 101 17.24 -5.49 10.79
CA ARG A 101 18.51 -6.20 10.64
C ARG A 101 18.20 -7.68 10.47
N ILE A 102 18.81 -8.29 9.45
CA ILE A 102 18.64 -9.71 9.16
C ILE A 102 19.87 -10.45 9.70
N ASP A 103 19.67 -11.50 10.47
CA ASP A 103 20.74 -12.44 10.84
C ASP A 103 21.09 -13.30 9.62
N GLU A 104 22.25 -13.02 9.04
CA GLU A 104 22.71 -13.66 7.82
C GLU A 104 22.97 -15.17 8.00
N SER A 105 23.26 -15.63 9.23
CA SER A 105 23.55 -17.04 9.51
C SER A 105 22.31 -17.92 9.46
N ARG A 106 21.12 -17.33 9.65
CA ARG A 106 19.82 -18.02 9.67
C ARG A 106 19.00 -17.79 8.40
N CYS A 107 19.37 -16.79 7.60
CA CYS A 107 18.64 -16.43 6.39
C CYS A 107 18.77 -17.52 5.31
N ILE A 108 17.64 -18.06 4.85
CA ILE A 108 17.60 -19.09 3.78
C ILE A 108 17.39 -18.52 2.37
N GLY A 109 17.30 -17.19 2.22
CA GLY A 109 17.07 -16.58 0.91
C GLY A 109 15.69 -16.85 0.30
N CYS A 110 14.61 -16.88 1.11
CA CYS A 110 13.25 -17.20 0.66
C CYS A 110 12.55 -16.07 -0.13
N THR A 111 13.05 -14.84 -0.02
CA THR A 111 12.59 -13.58 -0.68
C THR A 111 11.26 -12.99 -0.19
N LEU A 112 10.58 -13.61 0.77
CA LEU A 112 9.31 -13.11 1.31
C LEU A 112 9.45 -11.71 1.97
N CYS A 113 10.58 -11.45 2.64
CA CYS A 113 10.87 -10.14 3.21
C CYS A 113 11.05 -9.05 2.13
N ILE A 114 11.63 -9.38 0.98
CA ILE A 114 11.77 -8.46 -0.17
C ILE A 114 10.39 -8.12 -0.74
N GLN A 115 9.49 -9.09 -0.80
CA GLN A 115 8.11 -8.89 -1.25
C GLN A 115 7.29 -8.04 -0.27
N ALA A 116 7.58 -8.11 1.02
CA ALA A 116 6.89 -7.31 2.04
C ALA A 116 7.45 -5.88 2.20
N CYS A 117 8.71 -5.63 1.83
CA CYS A 117 9.34 -4.33 2.04
C CYS A 117 8.74 -3.24 1.11
N PRO A 118 8.03 -2.21 1.64
CA PRO A 118 7.33 -1.23 0.80
C PRO A 118 8.27 -0.25 0.09
N VAL A 119 9.55 -0.19 0.48
CA VAL A 119 10.54 0.79 0.00
C VAL A 119 11.77 0.13 -0.61
N ASP A 120 11.74 -1.17 -0.87
CA ASP A 120 12.90 -1.91 -1.42
C ASP A 120 14.20 -1.73 -0.61
N ALA A 121 14.12 -1.69 0.71
CA ALA A 121 15.30 -1.55 1.57
C ALA A 121 16.05 -2.89 1.79
N ILE A 122 15.50 -4.02 1.35
CA ILE A 122 16.10 -5.34 1.51
C ILE A 122 16.69 -5.79 0.18
N VAL A 123 17.95 -6.21 0.21
CA VAL A 123 18.72 -6.63 -0.97
C VAL A 123 19.18 -8.07 -0.81
N GLY A 124 19.13 -8.82 -1.92
CA GLY A 124 19.73 -10.13 -2.09
C GLY A 124 18.99 -10.91 -3.17
N ALA A 125 19.07 -12.24 -3.16
CA ALA A 125 18.53 -13.08 -4.22
C ALA A 125 18.02 -14.43 -3.69
N VAL A 126 17.30 -15.15 -4.54
CA VAL A 126 16.82 -16.50 -4.24
C VAL A 126 18.00 -17.40 -3.83
N LYS A 127 17.87 -18.07 -2.68
CA LYS A 127 18.92 -18.93 -2.08
C LYS A 127 20.23 -18.19 -1.75
N GLN A 128 20.20 -16.87 -1.61
CA GLN A 128 21.30 -16.04 -1.14
C GLN A 128 20.86 -15.29 0.12
N MET A 129 21.82 -14.97 1.01
CA MET A 129 21.51 -14.18 2.19
C MET A 129 20.99 -12.80 1.81
N HIS A 130 20.03 -12.29 2.58
CA HIS A 130 19.52 -10.93 2.42
C HIS A 130 20.15 -10.00 3.44
N THR A 131 20.28 -8.73 3.07
CA THR A 131 20.72 -7.66 3.97
C THR A 131 19.83 -6.43 3.83
N VAL A 132 19.83 -5.57 4.85
CA VAL A 132 19.02 -4.34 4.89
C VAL A 132 19.91 -3.14 4.62
N VAL A 133 19.54 -2.33 3.64
CA VAL A 133 20.11 -1.01 3.41
C VAL A 133 19.50 -0.06 4.43
N ALA A 134 20.18 0.13 5.57
CA ALA A 134 19.68 0.90 6.71
C ALA A 134 19.25 2.34 6.34
N ALA A 135 19.89 2.97 5.36
CA ALA A 135 19.55 4.31 4.90
C ALA A 135 18.15 4.40 4.26
N ASP A 136 17.65 3.29 3.71
CA ASP A 136 16.36 3.22 3.03
C ASP A 136 15.26 2.59 3.89
N CYS A 137 15.65 1.89 4.97
CA CYS A 137 14.70 1.25 5.86
C CYS A 137 13.88 2.28 6.65
N THR A 138 12.56 2.13 6.63
CA THR A 138 11.63 2.99 7.38
C THR A 138 11.34 2.48 8.79
N GLY A 139 11.85 1.30 9.16
CA GLY A 139 11.52 0.65 10.42
C GLY A 139 10.03 0.27 10.53
N CYS A 140 9.38 -0.03 9.40
CA CYS A 140 7.95 -0.31 9.32
C CYS A 140 7.51 -1.70 9.77
N ASP A 141 8.43 -2.56 10.21
CA ASP A 141 8.20 -3.92 10.73
C ASP A 141 7.46 -4.94 9.84
N LEU A 142 6.96 -4.55 8.66
CA LEU A 142 6.25 -5.42 7.71
C LEU A 142 7.03 -6.68 7.25
N CYS A 143 8.35 -6.65 7.35
CA CYS A 143 9.20 -7.79 6.96
C CYS A 143 9.32 -8.88 8.04
N LEU A 144 8.89 -8.63 9.27
CA LEU A 144 8.99 -9.58 10.38
C LEU A 144 8.03 -10.77 10.20
N PRO A 145 6.70 -10.56 10.10
CA PRO A 145 5.75 -11.68 9.98
C PRO A 145 6.01 -12.66 8.82
N PRO A 146 6.41 -12.23 7.61
CA PRO A 146 6.63 -13.15 6.50
C PRO A 146 7.96 -13.93 6.57
N CYS A 147 8.84 -13.67 7.54
CA CYS A 147 10.11 -14.36 7.64
C CYS A 147 9.94 -15.76 8.30
N PRO A 148 10.08 -16.87 7.55
CA PRO A 148 9.84 -18.21 8.11
C PRO A 148 10.93 -18.68 9.08
N MET A 149 12.09 -18.03 9.04
CA MET A 149 13.22 -18.34 9.92
C MET A 149 13.26 -17.46 11.16
N ASP A 150 12.35 -16.48 11.27
CA ASP A 150 12.32 -15.49 12.35
C ASP A 150 13.71 -14.90 12.65
N CYS A 151 14.38 -14.47 11.57
CA CYS A 151 15.76 -14.01 11.59
C CYS A 151 15.88 -12.49 11.37
N ILE A 152 14.83 -11.71 11.66
CA ILE A 152 14.79 -10.26 11.42
C ILE A 152 14.42 -9.54 12.70
N ASP A 153 15.30 -8.64 13.16
CA ASP A 153 15.07 -7.78 14.32
C ASP A 153 14.90 -6.32 13.90
N LEU A 154 14.10 -5.56 14.64
CA LEU A 154 14.11 -4.10 14.59
C LEU A 154 15.09 -3.60 15.65
N VAL A 155 16.12 -2.89 15.21
CA VAL A 155 17.16 -2.37 16.09
C VAL A 155 17.26 -0.86 16.02
N PRO A 156 17.53 -0.18 17.15
CA PRO A 156 17.62 1.27 17.17
C PRO A 156 18.84 1.74 16.36
N VAL A 157 18.67 2.84 15.62
CA VAL A 157 19.78 3.47 14.90
C VAL A 157 20.76 4.06 15.92
N ARG A 158 22.05 3.81 15.71
CA ARG A 158 23.14 4.32 16.55
C ARG A 158 24.15 5.10 15.68
N PRO A 159 24.48 6.35 16.03
CA PRO A 159 23.94 7.15 17.13
C PRO A 159 22.44 7.46 16.93
N ALA A 160 21.72 7.66 18.04
CA ALA A 160 20.29 7.97 17.98
C ALA A 160 20.06 9.30 17.26
N ARG A 161 19.06 9.33 16.37
CA ARG A 161 18.65 10.53 15.64
C ARG A 161 17.14 10.48 15.37
N PRO A 162 16.47 11.63 15.21
CA PRO A 162 15.05 11.66 14.84
C PRO A 162 14.83 11.23 13.38
N TRP A 163 13.61 10.81 13.07
CA TRP A 163 13.11 10.67 11.70
C TRP A 163 12.82 12.05 11.13
N THR A 164 13.47 12.40 10.03
CA THR A 164 13.36 13.75 9.44
C THR A 164 12.38 13.78 8.27
N ARG A 165 11.96 14.99 7.85
CA ARG A 165 11.18 15.16 6.60
C ARG A 165 11.92 14.62 5.38
N GLN A 166 13.25 14.75 5.34
CA GLN A 166 14.06 14.20 4.25
C GLN A 166 14.02 12.66 4.22
N ASP A 167 13.93 12.00 5.38
CA ASP A 167 13.74 10.56 5.47
C ASP A 167 12.35 10.16 4.96
N ALA A 168 11.30 10.88 5.38
CA ALA A 168 9.93 10.66 4.91
C ALA A 168 9.82 10.84 3.38
N ASP A 169 10.43 11.88 2.83
CA ASP A 169 10.42 12.12 1.39
C ASP A 169 11.18 11.05 0.61
N ARG A 170 12.30 10.56 1.16
CA ARG A 170 13.03 9.42 0.58
C ARG A 170 12.19 8.16 0.59
N ALA A 171 11.55 7.84 1.72
CA ALA A 171 10.66 6.70 1.84
C ALA A 171 9.49 6.76 0.84
N ARG A 172 8.85 7.93 0.71
CA ARG A 172 7.77 8.17 -0.25
C ARG A 172 8.22 7.92 -1.69
N ARG A 173 9.35 8.49 -2.11
CA ARG A 173 9.90 8.28 -3.46
C ARG A 173 10.14 6.80 -3.75
N ARG A 174 10.81 6.09 -2.84
CA ARG A 174 11.10 4.66 -3.02
C ARG A 174 9.83 3.81 -3.07
N MET A 175 8.83 4.12 -2.25
CA MET A 175 7.53 3.44 -2.29
C MET A 175 6.82 3.65 -3.62
N HIS A 176 6.83 4.88 -4.15
CA HIS A 176 6.29 5.17 -5.48
C HIS A 176 7.06 4.45 -6.60
N GLU A 177 8.39 4.46 -6.56
CA GLU A 177 9.25 3.76 -7.53
C GLU A 177 8.99 2.24 -7.53
N ARG A 178 8.91 1.63 -6.34
CA ARG A 178 8.54 0.22 -6.16
C ARG A 178 7.16 -0.07 -6.74
N SER A 179 6.15 0.71 -6.35
CA SER A 179 4.77 0.52 -6.79
C SER A 179 4.65 0.61 -8.31
N ALA A 180 5.32 1.60 -8.91
CA ALA A 180 5.36 1.76 -10.37
C ALA A 180 6.07 0.57 -11.05
N ARG A 181 7.14 0.04 -10.46
CA ARG A 181 7.83 -1.14 -10.98
C ARG A 181 6.94 -2.39 -10.93
N LEU A 182 6.33 -2.67 -9.78
CA LEU A 182 5.44 -3.82 -9.61
C LEU A 182 4.24 -3.76 -10.56
N LEU A 183 3.66 -2.58 -10.76
CA LEU A 183 2.56 -2.40 -11.71
C LEU A 183 2.98 -2.73 -13.14
N ARG A 184 4.17 -2.29 -13.58
CA ARG A 184 4.71 -2.63 -14.90
C ARG A 184 4.94 -4.14 -15.04
N GLU A 185 5.61 -4.75 -14.06
CA GLU A 185 5.87 -6.20 -14.05
C GLU A 185 4.59 -7.03 -14.11
N GLN A 186 3.56 -6.62 -13.34
CA GLN A 186 2.24 -7.24 -13.35
C GLN A 186 1.57 -7.11 -14.72
N SER A 187 1.59 -5.91 -15.31
CA SER A 187 1.04 -5.66 -16.65
C SER A 187 1.72 -6.52 -17.71
N ASP A 188 3.06 -6.60 -17.69
CA ASP A 188 3.85 -7.42 -18.62
C ASP A 188 3.59 -8.91 -18.43
N HIS A 189 3.44 -9.37 -17.18
CA HIS A 189 3.08 -10.76 -16.89
C HIS A 189 1.69 -11.10 -17.45
N ASP A 190 0.72 -10.22 -17.24
CA ASP A 190 -0.66 -10.42 -17.69
C ASP A 190 -0.76 -10.40 -19.22
N ALA A 191 -0.03 -9.50 -19.89
CA ALA A 191 0.06 -9.47 -21.34
C ALA A 191 0.65 -10.77 -21.91
N ARG A 192 1.75 -11.27 -21.31
CA ARG A 192 2.37 -12.55 -21.71
C ARG A 192 1.44 -13.74 -21.50
N LEU A 193 0.73 -13.77 -20.38
CA LEU A 193 -0.24 -14.83 -20.10
C LEU A 193 -1.39 -14.80 -21.10
N ALA A 194 -1.94 -13.61 -21.39
CA ALA A 194 -3.00 -13.44 -22.38
C ALA A 194 -2.56 -13.89 -23.78
N ALA A 195 -1.33 -13.57 -24.19
CA ALA A 195 -0.78 -14.03 -25.47
C ALA A 195 -0.64 -15.56 -25.54
N LYS A 196 -0.13 -16.22 -24.48
CA LYS A 196 -0.03 -17.69 -24.41
C LYS A 196 -1.40 -18.36 -24.49
N VAL A 197 -2.40 -17.77 -23.83
CA VAL A 197 -3.78 -18.24 -23.86
C VAL A 197 -4.35 -18.14 -25.28
N GLN A 198 -4.19 -16.98 -25.92
CA GLN A 198 -4.69 -16.76 -27.28
C GLN A 198 -4.05 -17.74 -28.27
N HIS A 199 -2.74 -17.95 -28.19
CA HIS A 199 -2.04 -18.93 -29.02
C HIS A 199 -2.62 -20.34 -28.83
N LYS A 200 -2.85 -20.76 -27.58
CA LYS A 200 -3.37 -22.09 -27.27
C LYS A 200 -4.81 -22.29 -27.78
N LEU A 201 -5.61 -21.23 -27.81
CA LEU A 201 -6.95 -21.26 -28.41
C LEU A 201 -6.88 -21.41 -29.94
N VAL A 202 -6.02 -20.63 -30.60
CA VAL A 202 -5.79 -20.74 -32.06
C VAL A 202 -5.28 -22.13 -32.44
N GLU A 203 -4.32 -22.67 -31.69
CA GLU A 203 -3.79 -24.02 -31.89
C GLU A 203 -4.88 -25.09 -31.73
N LEU A 204 -5.75 -24.95 -30.72
CA LEU A 204 -6.88 -25.86 -30.50
C LEU A 204 -7.91 -25.77 -31.63
N ASP A 205 -8.25 -24.57 -32.10
CA ASP A 205 -9.20 -24.35 -33.18
C ASP A 205 -8.66 -24.89 -34.53
N ALA A 206 -7.34 -24.95 -34.70
CA ALA A 206 -6.68 -25.47 -35.91
C ALA A 206 -6.55 -27.01 -35.96
N ARG A 207 -6.90 -27.73 -34.88
CA ARG A 207 -6.80 -29.20 -34.81
C ARG A 207 -7.87 -29.89 -35.64
N SER A 208 -7.51 -30.25 -36.86
CA SER A 208 -8.35 -31.03 -37.79
C SER A 208 -8.51 -32.50 -37.39
N ASP A 209 -7.68 -33.00 -36.48
CA ASP A 209 -7.69 -34.38 -35.98
C ASP A 209 -8.75 -34.62 -34.89
N LEU A 210 -9.41 -33.57 -34.40
CA LEU A 210 -10.44 -33.64 -33.37
C LEU A 210 -11.83 -33.36 -33.95
N ALA A 211 -12.85 -34.03 -33.41
CA ALA A 211 -14.24 -33.67 -33.68
C ALA A 211 -14.54 -32.24 -33.19
N GLN A 212 -15.37 -31.50 -33.92
CA GLN A 212 -15.72 -30.11 -33.60
C GLN A 212 -16.31 -29.95 -32.19
N GLU A 213 -17.09 -30.94 -31.73
CA GLU A 213 -17.65 -30.97 -30.37
C GLU A 213 -16.58 -31.05 -29.28
N GLU A 214 -15.49 -31.78 -29.54
CA GLU A 214 -14.36 -31.92 -28.60
C GLU A 214 -13.52 -30.63 -28.55
N VAL A 215 -13.30 -29.98 -29.70
CA VAL A 215 -12.68 -28.66 -29.79
C VAL A 215 -13.49 -27.62 -29.00
N ALA A 216 -14.81 -27.57 -29.22
CA ALA A 216 -15.72 -26.66 -28.51
C ALA A 216 -15.71 -26.91 -26.99
N ARG A 217 -15.72 -28.18 -26.56
CA ARG A 217 -15.63 -28.56 -25.14
C ARG A 217 -14.33 -28.06 -24.50
N ARG A 218 -13.19 -28.33 -25.12
CA ARG A 218 -11.86 -27.92 -24.61
C ARG A 218 -11.72 -26.40 -24.56
N ARG A 219 -12.26 -25.69 -25.55
CA ARG A 219 -12.30 -24.22 -25.59
C ARG A 219 -13.11 -23.66 -24.42
N SER A 220 -14.32 -24.18 -24.21
CA SER A 220 -15.18 -23.77 -23.08
C SER A 220 -14.50 -23.99 -21.72
N ILE A 221 -13.72 -25.07 -21.57
CA ILE A 221 -12.92 -25.32 -20.36
C ILE A 221 -11.85 -24.24 -20.17
N ILE A 222 -11.11 -23.88 -21.23
CA ILE A 222 -10.07 -22.84 -21.18
C ILE A 222 -10.70 -21.48 -20.84
N GLU A 223 -11.78 -21.11 -21.52
CA GLU A 223 -12.49 -19.83 -21.30
C GLU A 223 -13.09 -19.74 -19.89
N SER A 224 -13.71 -20.81 -19.39
CA SER A 224 -14.26 -20.86 -18.03
C SER A 224 -13.14 -20.82 -16.96
N ALA A 225 -11.99 -21.44 -17.22
CA ALA A 225 -10.84 -21.34 -16.34
C ALA A 225 -10.30 -19.90 -16.26
N LEU A 226 -10.24 -19.18 -17.38
CA LEU A 226 -9.82 -17.78 -17.41
C LEU A 226 -10.84 -16.87 -16.73
N ALA A 227 -12.13 -17.11 -16.93
CA ALA A 227 -13.18 -16.40 -16.21
C ALA A 227 -13.01 -16.56 -14.69
N ARG A 228 -12.78 -17.80 -14.21
CA ARG A 228 -12.50 -18.06 -12.79
C ARG A 228 -11.25 -17.34 -12.28
N VAL A 229 -10.16 -17.33 -13.05
CA VAL A 229 -8.92 -16.60 -12.66
C VAL A 229 -9.16 -15.10 -12.60
N ARG A 230 -9.90 -14.52 -13.57
CA ARG A 230 -10.28 -13.09 -13.55
C ARG A 230 -11.19 -12.76 -12.36
N SER A 231 -12.19 -13.58 -12.09
CA SER A 231 -13.08 -13.41 -10.93
C SER A 231 -12.33 -13.55 -9.60
N ARG A 232 -11.38 -14.49 -9.49
CA ARG A 232 -10.55 -14.62 -8.29
C ARG A 232 -9.65 -13.40 -8.10
N ARG A 233 -8.99 -12.91 -9.15
CA ARG A 233 -8.17 -11.69 -9.08
C ARG A 233 -8.99 -10.43 -8.79
N ALA A 234 -10.18 -10.31 -9.37
CA ALA A 234 -11.12 -9.23 -9.05
C ALA A 234 -11.61 -9.35 -7.60
N GLY A 235 -11.82 -10.57 -7.10
CA GLY A 235 -12.15 -10.86 -5.71
C GLY A 235 -11.01 -10.57 -4.74
N GLU A 236 -9.76 -10.89 -5.08
CA GLU A 236 -8.56 -10.56 -4.31
C GLU A 236 -8.34 -9.04 -4.28
N ALA A 237 -8.47 -8.35 -5.42
CA ALA A 237 -8.40 -6.89 -5.50
C ALA A 237 -9.57 -6.21 -4.76
N ALA A 238 -10.77 -6.81 -4.76
CA ALA A 238 -11.94 -6.33 -4.03
C ALA A 238 -11.90 -6.68 -2.54
N ALA A 239 -11.25 -7.78 -2.15
CA ALA A 239 -11.00 -8.15 -0.75
C ALA A 239 -9.96 -7.21 -0.14
N GLU A 240 -8.86 -6.94 -0.86
CA GLU A 240 -7.97 -5.82 -0.53
C GLU A 240 -8.77 -4.52 -0.43
N HIS A 241 -9.68 -4.22 -1.38
CA HIS A 241 -10.54 -3.01 -1.34
C HIS A 241 -11.60 -2.98 -0.23
N SER A 242 -12.06 -4.13 0.25
CA SER A 242 -13.08 -4.25 1.29
C SER A 242 -12.46 -4.29 2.69
N GLU A 243 -11.27 -4.88 2.85
CA GLU A 243 -10.40 -4.67 4.02
C GLU A 243 -9.95 -3.20 4.10
N ARG A 244 -9.63 -2.56 2.95
CA ARG A 244 -9.42 -1.09 2.80
C ARG A 244 -10.60 -0.23 3.26
N ALA A 245 -11.83 -0.72 3.17
CA ALA A 245 -13.04 0.02 3.56
C ALA A 245 -13.58 -0.37 4.95
N GLY A 246 -13.21 -1.55 5.46
CA GLY A 246 -13.64 -2.11 6.74
C GLY A 246 -12.78 -1.68 7.93
N ALA A 247 -11.48 -1.44 7.73
CA ALA A 247 -10.57 -1.02 8.81
C ALA A 247 -10.78 0.43 9.31
N GLY A 248 -11.73 1.16 8.71
CA GLY A 248 -12.18 2.49 9.16
C GLY A 248 -13.38 2.51 10.10
N ARG A 249 -13.87 1.34 10.57
CA ARG A 249 -15.03 1.24 11.48
C ARG A 249 -14.84 0.19 12.58
N THR A 250 -13.88 0.41 13.46
CA THR A 250 -13.89 -0.08 14.86
C THR A 250 -13.09 0.87 15.71
#